data_AF-A0A531K0Q2-F1
#
_entry.id   AF-A0A531K0Q2-F1
#
_cell.length_a   1.000
_cell.length_b   1.000
_cell.length_c   1.000
_cell.angle_alpha   90.00
_cell.angle_beta   90.00
_cell.angle_gamma   90.00
#
_symmetry.space_group_name_H-M   'P 1'
#
loop_
_entity.id
_entity.type
_entity.pdbx_description
1 polymer ?
#
loop_
_entity_poly.entity_id
_entity_poly.type
_entity_poly.pdbx_seq_one_letter_code
_entity_poly.pdbx_strand_id
1 'polypeptide(L)' 'LYQRILSEVEYPLVLASMTATRGNQIKAAELLGLNRNTLRKKIRELGVNVYKSTRQA' A
#
# COMPACT_ATOMS: atom_id res chain seq x y z
N LEU A 1 3.67 18.81 -12.20
CA LEU A 1 2.64 19.04 -11.15
C LEU A 1 1.80 17.79 -10.88
N TYR A 2 1.11 17.21 -11.89
CA TYR A 2 0.26 16.02 -11.74
C TYR A 2 0.93 14.85 -10.99
N GLN A 3 2.13 14.41 -11.41
CA GLN A 3 2.80 13.25 -10.82
C GLN A 3 3.12 13.42 -9.32
N ARG A 4 3.46 14.64 -8.91
CA ARG A 4 3.73 14.96 -7.50
C ARG A 4 2.47 14.81 -6.67
N ILE A 5 1.36 15.40 -7.11
CA ILE A 5 0.07 15.32 -6.42
C ILE A 5 -0.39 13.86 -6.37
N LEU A 6 -0.24 13.12 -7.47
CA LEU A 6 -0.59 11.71 -7.53
C LEU A 6 0.21 10.91 -6.49
N SER A 7 1.53 11.08 -6.39
CA SER A 7 2.33 10.39 -5.37
C SER A 7 1.95 10.77 -3.93
N GLU A 8 1.59 12.03 -3.68
CA GLU A 8 1.18 12.53 -2.37
C GLU A 8 -0.16 11.92 -1.92
N VAL A 9 -1.07 11.59 -2.84
CA VAL A 9 -2.36 10.94 -2.55
C VAL A 9 -2.23 9.42 -2.52
N GLU A 10 -1.45 8.83 -3.43
CA GLU A 10 -1.31 7.37 -3.52
C GLU A 10 -0.55 6.78 -2.34
N TYR A 11 0.48 7.46 -1.80
CA TYR A 11 1.24 6.98 -0.65
C TYR A 11 0.33 6.68 0.57
N PRO A 12 -0.45 7.64 1.10
CA PRO A 12 -1.31 7.39 2.26
C PRO A 12 -2.41 6.37 1.95
N LEU A 13 -2.95 6.35 0.73
CA LEU A 13 -3.94 5.36 0.32
C LEU A 13 -3.38 3.93 0.37
N VAL A 14 -2.22 3.70 -0.25
CA VAL A 14 -1.57 2.39 -0.27
C VAL A 14 -1.15 1.97 1.14
N LEU A 15 -0.60 2.89 1.94
CA LEU A 15 -0.22 2.62 3.33
C LEU A 15 -1.45 2.24 4.18
N ALA A 16 -2.56 2.96 4.04
CA ALA A 16 -3.79 2.69 4.78
C ALA A 16 -4.37 1.32 4.42
N SER A 17 -4.47 0.98 3.12
CA SER A 17 -4.95 -0.33 2.67
C SER A 17 -4.06 -1.48 3.15
N MET A 18 -2.74 -1.29 3.10
CA MET A 18 -1.79 -2.27 3.59
C MET A 18 -1.88 -2.44 5.11
N THR A 19 -2.13 -1.37 5.86
CA THR A 19 -2.32 -1.41 7.32
C THR A 19 -3.63 -2.11 7.68
N ALA A 20 -4.74 -1.74 7.03
CA ALA A 20 -6.06 -2.35 7.23
C ALA A 20 -6.06 -3.86 6.96
N THR A 21 -5.21 -4.32 6.06
CA THR A 21 -5.07 -5.74 5.70
C THR A 21 -3.90 -6.44 6.40
N ARG A 22 -3.27 -5.79 7.38
CA ARG A 22 -2.13 -6.31 8.16
C ARG A 22 -0.97 -6.79 7.29
N GLY A 23 -0.65 -6.03 6.25
CA GLY A 23 0.43 -6.31 5.31
C GLY A 23 0.10 -7.33 4.23
N ASN A 24 -1.15 -7.82 4.15
CA ASN A 24 -1.55 -8.78 3.12
C ASN A 24 -1.82 -8.07 1.78
N GLN A 25 -0.85 -8.14 0.87
CA GLN A 25 -0.92 -7.49 -0.44
C GLN A 25 -2.05 -8.02 -1.34
N ILE A 26 -2.48 -9.28 -1.19
CA ILE A 26 -3.60 -9.82 -1.99
C ILE A 26 -4.89 -9.12 -1.57
N LYS A 27 -5.18 -9.12 -0.27
CA LYS A 27 -6.37 -8.46 0.29
C LYS A 27 -6.34 -6.95 0.07
N ALA A 28 -5.18 -6.31 0.17
CA ALA A 28 -5.06 -4.87 -0.10
C ALA A 28 -5.33 -4.54 -1.56
N ALA A 29 -4.88 -5.39 -2.50
CA ALA A 29 -5.11 -5.20 -3.92
C ALA A 29 -6.59 -5.41 -4.28
N GLU A 30 -7.24 -6.41 -3.67
CA GLU A 30 -8.69 -6.62 -3.77
C GLU A 30 -9.47 -5.42 -3.23
N LEU A 31 -9.11 -4.91 -2.05
CA LEU A 31 -9.73 -3.72 -1.44
C LEU A 31 -9.61 -2.47 -2.34
N LEU A 32 -8.47 -2.31 -3.00
CA LEU A 32 -8.21 -1.19 -3.90
C LEU A 32 -8.74 -1.42 -5.33
N GLY A 33 -9.31 -2.58 -5.62
CA GLY A 33 -9.85 -2.91 -6.95
C GLY A 33 -8.77 -2.98 -8.04
N LEU A 34 -7.55 -3.40 -7.71
CA LEU A 34 -6.43 -3.42 -8.65
C LEU A 34 -5.65 -4.74 -8.62
N ASN A 35 -4.86 -4.99 -9.67
CA ASN A 35 -4.03 -6.18 -9.73
C ASN A 35 -2.93 -6.15 -8.66
N ARG A 36 -2.71 -7.27 -7.95
CA ARG A 36 -1.66 -7.40 -6.93
C ARG A 36 -0.26 -7.02 -7.43
N ASN A 37 0.06 -7.29 -8.70
CA ASN A 37 1.34 -6.89 -9.29
C ASN A 37 1.45 -5.37 -9.43
N THR A 38 0.34 -4.69 -9.76
CA THR A 38 0.27 -3.23 -9.76
C THR A 38 0.46 -2.68 -8.36
N LEU A 39 -0.18 -3.26 -7.34
CA LEU A 39 0.04 -2.87 -5.94
C LEU A 39 1.51 -3.00 -5.55
N ARG A 40 2.12 -4.14 -5.88
CA ARG A 40 3.53 -4.42 -5.56
C ARG A 40 4.47 -3.40 -6.21
N LYS A 41 4.19 -2.98 -7.45
CA LYS A 41 4.95 -1.93 -8.13
C LYS A 41 4.79 -0.59 -7.41
N LYS A 42 3.56 -0.17 -7.10
CA LYS A 42 3.27 1.07 -6.35
C LYS A 42 3.93 1.10 -4.99
N ILE A 43 3.89 0.00 -4.22
CA ILE A 43 4.57 -0.09 -2.91
C ILE A 43 6.07 0.23 -3.03
N ARG A 44 6.74 -0.30 -4.06
CA ARG A 44 8.18 -0.05 -4.28
C ARG A 44 8.44 1.39 -4.70
N GLU A 45 7.65 1.91 -5.64
CA GLU A 45 7.81 3.27 -6.17
C GLU A 45 7.54 4.34 -5.10
N LEU A 46 6.54 4.10 -4.25
CA LEU A 46 6.15 5.00 -3.17
C LEU A 46 6.96 4.77 -1.89
N GLY A 47 7.79 3.72 -1.81
CA GLY A 47 8.57 3.40 -0.60
C GLY A 47 7.70 3.06 0.62
N VAL A 48 6.55 2.43 0.41
CA VAL A 48 5.60 2.12 1.49
C VAL A 48 6.15 0.99 2.37
N ASN A 49 6.50 1.32 3.61
CA ASN A 49 6.92 0.36 4.62
C ASN A 49 5.78 0.13 5.63
N VAL A 50 5.23 -1.08 5.62
CA VAL A 50 4.26 -1.51 6.61
C VAL A 50 5.04 -2.05 7.80
N TYR A 51 5.04 -1.32 8.91
CA TYR A 51 5.52 -1.87 10.17
C TYR A 51 4.64 -3.05 10.51
N LYS A 52 5.17 -4.27 10.32
CA LYS A 52 4.57 -5.46 10.91
C LYS A 52 4.65 -5.22 12.40
N SER A 53 3.51 -4.95 13.05
CA SER A 53 3.46 -5.09 14.51
C SER A 53 3.91 -6.52 14.78
N THR A 54 5.11 -6.69 15.32
CA THR A 54 5.53 -7.92 15.95
C THR A 54 4.36 -8.30 16.85
N ARG A 55 3.75 -9.48 16.63
CA ARG A 55 2.80 -10.02 17.61
C ARG A 55 3.53 -9.94 18.95
N GLN A 56 3.11 -9.04 19.85
CA GLN A 56 3.40 -9.25 21.26
C GLN A 56 2.69 -10.55 21.62
N ALA A 57 3.49 -11.47 22.16
CA ALA A 57 3.19 -12.82 22.65
C ALA A 57 1.74 -13.31 22.52
#